data_AF-X1V7T0-F1
#
_entry.id   AF-X1V7T0-F1
#
_cell.length_a   1.000
_cell.length_b   1.000
_cell.length_c   1.000
_cell.angle_alpha   90.00
_cell.angle_beta   90.00
_cell.angle_gamma   90.00
#
_symmetry.space_group_name_H-M   'P 1'
#
loop_
_entity.id
_entity.type
_entity.pdbx_description
1 polymer ?
#
loop_
_entity_poly.entity_id
_entity_poly.type
_entity_poly.pdbx_seq_one_letter_code
_entity_poly.pdbx_strand_id
1 'polypeptide(L)'
;RGIEYGELAQERVTYISAQTRVLTVEDIADPYIRDLIKSAPGQAEYPNAGAIILLDERTVRILSDYTAIEELHFLVKILNDRGKGKYGEVKLWYDSTYEKIEIEYARTIKPDGTIAPVGAKHTRDISEYPEYPLYSNARLRIISMPELTEGAVIEYKTKKYINKLINGKEFCENYPLQSLEPYLNQRISLIIPEGYNFNLKSYNPGYLEYELDFSPRVEKLDAGTKYSWEFRNVPE
;
A
#
# COMPACT_ATOMS: atom_id res chain seq x y z
N ARG A 1 27.90 13.06 -43.16
CA ARG A 1 26.58 13.37 -42.55
C ARG A 1 25.76 12.11 -42.25
N GLY A 2 25.58 11.13 -43.16
CA GLY A 2 24.80 9.91 -42.84
C GLY A 2 25.43 8.93 -41.84
N ILE A 3 26.76 8.79 -41.84
CA ILE A 3 27.51 7.91 -40.92
C ILE A 3 27.43 8.41 -39.46
N GLU A 4 27.51 9.73 -39.30
CA GLU A 4 27.48 10.44 -38.01
C GLU A 4 26.12 10.30 -37.28
N TYR A 5 25.01 10.23 -38.03
CA TYR A 5 23.69 9.95 -37.46
C TYR A 5 23.48 8.48 -37.11
N GLY A 6 24.18 7.55 -37.77
CA GLY A 6 24.13 6.11 -37.47
C GLY A 6 24.79 5.80 -36.12
N GLU A 7 25.95 6.40 -35.86
CA GLU A 7 26.67 6.25 -34.59
C GLU A 7 25.89 6.88 -33.42
N LEU A 8 25.34 8.08 -33.59
CA LEU A 8 24.46 8.72 -32.60
C LEU A 8 23.17 7.92 -32.33
N ALA A 9 22.62 7.25 -33.35
CA ALA A 9 21.45 6.38 -33.18
C ALA A 9 21.82 5.11 -32.42
N GLN A 10 22.98 4.52 -32.70
CA GLN A 10 23.49 3.36 -31.97
C GLN A 10 23.82 3.72 -30.51
N GLU A 11 24.48 4.85 -30.25
CA GLU A 11 24.72 5.32 -28.88
C GLU A 11 23.42 5.57 -28.12
N ARG A 12 22.40 6.13 -28.77
CA ARG A 12 21.06 6.29 -28.15
C ARG A 12 20.38 4.95 -27.90
N VAL A 13 20.45 4.00 -28.83
CA VAL A 13 19.89 2.66 -28.65
C VAL A 13 20.64 1.90 -27.55
N THR A 14 21.96 2.02 -27.48
CA THR A 14 22.80 1.43 -26.43
C THR A 14 22.55 2.11 -25.08
N TYR A 15 22.36 3.42 -25.04
CA TYR A 15 21.97 4.16 -23.83
C TYR A 15 20.56 3.77 -23.36
N ILE A 16 19.59 3.69 -24.27
CA ILE A 16 18.22 3.24 -23.97
C ILE A 16 18.27 1.80 -23.48
N SER A 17 18.95 0.88 -24.18
CA SER A 17 19.03 -0.53 -23.81
C SER A 17 19.83 -0.78 -22.52
N ALA A 18 20.88 -0.01 -22.24
CA ALA A 18 21.58 -0.01 -20.96
C ALA A 18 20.72 0.56 -19.81
N GLN A 19 19.82 1.51 -20.10
CA GLN A 19 18.76 1.95 -19.18
C GLN A 19 17.57 0.97 -19.11
N THR A 20 17.50 -0.03 -20.00
CA THR A 20 16.41 -1.02 -20.11
C THR A 20 16.83 -2.37 -19.51
N ARG A 21 17.43 -2.38 -18.31
CA ARG A 21 17.33 -3.60 -17.50
C ARG A 21 15.88 -3.73 -17.08
N VAL A 22 15.16 -4.68 -17.67
CA VAL A 22 13.83 -5.05 -17.19
C VAL A 22 14.00 -5.58 -15.78
N LEU A 23 13.51 -4.82 -14.80
CA LEU A 23 13.52 -5.26 -13.41
C LEU A 23 12.57 -6.46 -13.27
N THR A 24 12.96 -7.40 -12.44
CA THR A 24 12.20 -8.59 -12.13
C THR A 24 11.98 -8.72 -10.64
N VAL A 25 11.11 -9.64 -10.23
CA VAL A 25 10.90 -10.00 -8.82
C VAL A 25 12.22 -10.34 -8.10
N GLU A 26 13.23 -10.86 -8.80
CA GLU A 26 14.54 -11.17 -8.21
C GLU A 26 15.32 -9.91 -7.81
N ASP A 27 15.03 -8.77 -8.43
CA ASP A 27 15.69 -7.49 -8.16
C ASP A 27 15.09 -6.75 -6.95
N ILE A 28 13.99 -7.25 -6.38
CA ILE A 28 13.40 -6.69 -5.16
C ILE A 28 14.35 -6.93 -3.99
N ALA A 29 14.82 -5.86 -3.33
CA ALA A 29 15.82 -5.97 -2.28
C ALA A 29 15.33 -6.76 -1.05
N ASP A 30 14.05 -6.60 -0.68
CA ASP A 30 13.47 -7.24 0.49
C ASP A 30 13.13 -8.73 0.21
N PRO A 31 13.80 -9.69 0.86
CA PRO A 31 13.54 -11.12 0.67
C PRO A 31 12.12 -11.52 1.09
N TYR A 32 11.56 -10.92 2.14
CA TYR A 32 10.21 -11.25 2.60
C TYR A 32 9.17 -10.91 1.53
N ILE A 33 9.33 -9.75 0.89
CA ILE A 33 8.46 -9.31 -0.20
C ILE A 33 8.60 -10.22 -1.42
N ARG A 34 9.82 -10.62 -1.79
CA ARG A 34 10.05 -11.59 -2.86
C ARG A 34 9.34 -12.91 -2.58
N ASP A 35 9.49 -13.42 -1.37
CA ASP A 35 8.93 -14.71 -0.97
C ASP A 35 7.40 -14.69 -0.96
N LEU A 36 6.80 -13.59 -0.49
CA LEU A 36 5.34 -13.40 -0.58
C LEU A 36 4.84 -13.43 -2.03
N ILE A 37 5.54 -12.78 -2.96
CA ILE A 37 5.13 -12.73 -4.37
C ILE A 37 5.27 -14.12 -5.02
N LYS A 38 6.39 -14.81 -4.78
CA LYS A 38 6.68 -16.12 -5.39
C LYS A 38 5.81 -17.24 -4.84
N SER A 39 5.49 -17.19 -3.54
CA SER A 39 4.64 -18.20 -2.89
C SER A 39 3.16 -17.84 -2.88
N ALA A 40 2.78 -16.73 -3.54
CA ALA A 40 1.41 -16.24 -3.53
C ALA A 40 0.42 -17.28 -4.10
N PRO A 41 -0.62 -17.67 -3.33
CA PRO A 41 -1.62 -18.64 -3.78
C PRO A 41 -2.40 -18.15 -5.01
N GLY A 42 -3.13 -19.05 -5.65
CA GLY A 42 -3.92 -18.77 -6.84
C GLY A 42 -5.42 -18.92 -6.62
N GLN A 43 -6.16 -18.89 -7.73
CA GLN A 43 -7.61 -19.08 -7.75
C GLN A 43 -8.03 -20.49 -7.29
N ALA A 44 -7.15 -21.50 -7.43
CA ALA A 44 -7.46 -22.86 -7.01
C ALA A 44 -7.60 -22.98 -5.48
N GLU A 45 -6.74 -22.29 -4.73
CA GLU A 45 -6.79 -22.23 -3.27
C GLU A 45 -7.90 -21.29 -2.76
N TYR A 46 -8.22 -20.23 -3.52
CA TYR A 46 -9.23 -19.23 -3.16
C TYR A 46 -10.27 -19.07 -4.29
N PRO A 47 -11.19 -20.02 -4.49
CA PRO A 47 -12.08 -20.06 -5.66
C PRO A 47 -13.08 -18.89 -5.74
N ASN A 48 -13.41 -18.27 -4.61
CA ASN A 48 -14.36 -17.16 -4.54
C ASN A 48 -13.71 -15.78 -4.52
N ALA A 49 -12.38 -15.73 -4.34
CA ALA A 49 -11.64 -14.47 -4.22
C ALA A 49 -11.41 -13.84 -5.60
N GLY A 50 -11.47 -12.51 -5.65
CA GLY A 50 -11.11 -11.70 -6.80
C GLY A 50 -9.64 -11.29 -6.74
N ALA A 51 -9.13 -11.17 -5.52
CA ALA A 51 -7.75 -10.88 -5.22
C ALA A 51 -7.35 -11.48 -3.86
N ILE A 52 -6.05 -11.50 -3.57
CA ILE A 52 -5.54 -11.94 -2.26
C ILE A 52 -4.62 -10.86 -1.73
N ILE A 53 -4.90 -10.33 -0.54
CA ILE A 53 -4.01 -9.37 0.11
C ILE A 53 -2.85 -10.14 0.73
N LEU A 54 -1.70 -10.07 0.06
CA LEU A 54 -0.48 -10.75 0.51
C LEU A 54 0.14 -10.05 1.72
N LEU A 55 0.06 -8.71 1.74
CA LEU A 55 0.55 -7.86 2.82
C LEU A 55 -0.30 -6.60 2.93
N ASP A 56 -0.76 -6.29 4.14
CA ASP A 56 -1.22 -4.96 4.55
C ASP A 56 -0.44 -4.57 5.80
N GLU A 57 0.68 -3.87 5.60
CA GLU A 57 1.54 -3.39 6.69
C GLU A 57 1.38 -1.88 6.84
N ARG A 58 0.86 -1.46 7.99
CA ARG A 58 0.61 -0.05 8.30
C ARG A 58 1.28 0.35 9.60
N THR A 59 1.96 1.49 9.57
CA THR A 59 2.53 2.12 10.76
C THR A 59 2.02 3.54 10.87
N VAL A 60 1.33 3.87 11.97
CA VAL A 60 1.00 5.24 12.33
C VAL A 60 1.89 5.69 13.45
N ARG A 61 2.55 6.84 13.27
CA ARG A 61 3.37 7.48 14.28
C ARG A 61 2.79 8.85 14.60
N ILE A 62 2.33 9.02 15.84
CA ILE A 62 1.99 10.31 16.41
C ILE A 62 3.26 10.92 17.00
N LEU A 63 3.52 12.19 16.71
CA LEU A 63 4.67 12.93 17.22
C LEU A 63 4.28 13.79 18.43
N SER A 64 5.27 14.28 19.17
CA SER A 64 5.07 15.08 20.39
C SER A 64 4.40 16.43 20.14
N ASP A 65 4.40 16.92 18.90
CA ASP A 65 3.76 18.16 18.46
C ASP A 65 2.33 17.93 17.90
N TYR A 66 1.80 16.72 18.05
CA TYR A 66 0.49 16.30 17.53
C TYR A 66 0.37 16.35 16.00
N THR A 67 1.49 16.28 15.29
CA THR A 67 1.52 15.83 13.90
C THR A 67 1.62 14.29 13.86
N ALA A 68 1.35 13.70 12.70
CA ALA A 68 1.46 12.26 12.52
C ALA A 68 1.97 11.88 11.13
N ILE A 69 2.50 10.66 11.04
CA ILE A 69 2.92 10.02 9.79
C ILE A 69 2.28 8.65 9.73
N GLU A 70 1.55 8.36 8.65
CA GLU A 70 1.04 7.03 8.33
C GLU A 70 1.87 6.46 7.17
N GLU A 71 2.52 5.33 7.40
CA GLU A 71 3.24 4.56 6.40
C GLU A 71 2.42 3.31 6.06
N LEU A 72 2.26 3.01 4.77
CA LEU A 72 1.54 1.83 4.28
C LEU A 72 2.39 1.11 3.24
N HIS A 73 2.57 -0.20 3.40
CA HIS A 73 3.13 -1.11 2.41
C HIS A 73 2.11 -2.20 2.12
N PHE A 74 1.63 -2.22 0.88
CA PHE A 74 0.50 -3.05 0.48
C PHE A 74 0.86 -3.91 -0.72
N LEU A 75 0.54 -5.20 -0.65
CA LEU A 75 0.68 -6.17 -1.73
C LEU A 75 -0.63 -6.92 -1.95
N VAL A 76 -1.07 -6.98 -3.21
CA VAL A 76 -2.28 -7.70 -3.60
C VAL A 76 -2.07 -8.47 -4.90
N LYS A 77 -2.39 -9.76 -4.90
CA LYS A 77 -2.42 -10.60 -6.09
C LYS A 77 -3.80 -10.56 -6.74
N ILE A 78 -3.86 -10.30 -8.03
CA ILE A 78 -5.10 -10.29 -8.80
C ILE A 78 -5.41 -11.67 -9.33
N LEU A 79 -6.60 -12.19 -9.05
CA LEU A 79 -7.03 -13.53 -9.48
C LEU A 79 -7.99 -13.50 -10.67
N ASN A 80 -8.78 -12.44 -10.84
CA ASN A 80 -9.74 -12.31 -11.94
C ASN A 80 -10.16 -10.85 -12.17
N ASP A 81 -11.11 -10.65 -13.09
CA ASP A 81 -11.63 -9.33 -13.46
C ASP A 81 -12.26 -8.56 -12.30
N ARG A 82 -12.82 -9.23 -11.28
CA ARG A 82 -13.34 -8.57 -10.07
C ARG A 82 -12.22 -7.90 -9.30
N GLY A 83 -11.13 -8.63 -9.05
CA GLY A 83 -9.94 -8.08 -8.40
C GLY A 83 -9.31 -6.97 -9.23
N LYS A 84 -9.20 -7.19 -10.55
CA LYS A 84 -8.67 -6.17 -11.47
C LYS A 84 -9.48 -4.87 -11.41
N GLY A 85 -10.81 -4.97 -11.43
CA GLY A 85 -11.71 -3.82 -11.32
C GLY A 85 -11.62 -3.12 -9.96
N LYS A 86 -11.40 -3.87 -8.87
CA LYS A 86 -11.30 -3.32 -7.52
C LYS A 86 -9.96 -2.63 -7.22
N TYR A 87 -8.85 -3.22 -7.65
CA TYR A 87 -7.49 -2.80 -7.27
C TYR A 87 -6.70 -2.11 -8.38
N GLY A 88 -7.17 -2.15 -9.63
CA GLY A 88 -6.47 -1.53 -10.76
C GLY A 88 -6.36 0.00 -10.68
N GLU A 89 -7.25 0.64 -9.92
CA GLU A 89 -7.10 2.04 -9.51
C GLU A 89 -6.96 2.13 -7.99
N VAL A 90 -5.73 2.34 -7.52
CA VAL A 90 -5.48 2.60 -6.10
C VAL A 90 -5.90 4.03 -5.80
N LYS A 91 -6.85 4.22 -4.88
CA LYS A 91 -7.37 5.52 -4.48
C LYS A 91 -6.90 5.85 -3.07
N LEU A 92 -5.99 6.80 -2.94
CA LEU A 92 -5.45 7.26 -1.67
C LEU A 92 -6.15 8.57 -1.29
N TRP A 93 -7.04 8.49 -0.30
CA TRP A 93 -7.75 9.65 0.20
C TRP A 93 -6.88 10.49 1.13
N TYR A 94 -7.03 11.81 1.05
CA TYR A 94 -6.43 12.75 2.01
C TYR A 94 -7.17 14.10 2.05
N ASP A 95 -7.07 14.81 3.18
CA ASP A 95 -7.49 16.20 3.32
C ASP A 95 -6.32 17.14 3.00
N SER A 96 -6.34 17.78 1.83
CA SER A 96 -5.26 18.67 1.39
C SER A 96 -5.02 19.92 2.24
N THR A 97 -5.88 20.23 3.21
CA THR A 97 -5.65 21.31 4.19
C THR A 97 -4.55 20.94 5.18
N TYR A 98 -4.54 19.68 5.62
CA TYR A 98 -3.69 19.23 6.73
C TYR A 98 -2.82 18.04 6.37
N GLU A 99 -3.07 17.39 5.24
CA GLU A 99 -2.44 16.13 4.88
C GLU A 99 -1.74 16.21 3.53
N LYS A 100 -0.71 15.38 3.39
CA LYS A 100 0.02 15.20 2.13
C LYS A 100 0.34 13.73 1.92
N ILE A 101 0.03 13.22 0.74
CA ILE A 101 0.40 11.87 0.31
C ILE A 101 1.69 11.90 -0.50
N GLU A 102 2.62 11.04 -0.13
CA GLU A 102 3.81 10.69 -0.88
C GLU A 102 3.72 9.22 -1.29
N ILE A 103 3.90 8.95 -2.59
CA ILE A 103 4.05 7.60 -3.12
C ILE A 103 5.54 7.35 -3.22
N GLU A 104 6.09 6.53 -2.33
CA GLU A 104 7.52 6.17 -2.37
C GLU A 104 7.80 5.35 -3.64
N TYR A 105 6.95 4.36 -3.88
CA TYR A 105 6.88 3.65 -5.15
C TYR A 105 5.54 2.92 -5.30
N ALA A 106 5.19 2.59 -6.53
CA ALA A 106 4.17 1.61 -6.86
C ALA A 106 4.59 0.84 -8.12
N ARG A 107 4.19 -0.42 -8.23
CA ARG A 107 4.54 -1.29 -9.36
C ARG A 107 3.56 -2.43 -9.53
N THR A 108 3.47 -2.90 -10.77
CA THR A 108 2.84 -4.18 -11.11
C THR A 108 3.95 -5.20 -11.36
N ILE A 109 3.89 -6.34 -10.71
CA ILE A 109 4.72 -7.51 -10.97
C ILE A 109 3.89 -8.48 -11.79
N LYS A 110 4.28 -8.70 -13.04
CA LYS A 110 3.56 -9.59 -13.96
C LYS A 110 3.76 -11.07 -13.59
N PRO A 111 2.91 -11.98 -14.10
CA PRO A 111 3.05 -13.42 -13.83
C PRO A 111 4.41 -14.01 -14.25
N ASP A 112 5.07 -13.42 -15.25
CA ASP A 112 6.42 -13.80 -15.68
C ASP A 112 7.54 -13.27 -14.77
N GLY A 113 7.18 -12.55 -13.70
CA GLY A 113 8.10 -11.94 -12.74
C GLY A 113 8.65 -10.58 -13.17
N THR A 114 8.36 -10.08 -14.37
CA THR A 114 8.84 -8.76 -14.82
C THR A 114 8.04 -7.63 -14.17
N ILE A 115 8.70 -6.50 -13.92
CA ILE A 115 8.15 -5.36 -13.17
C ILE A 115 7.80 -4.21 -14.12
N ALA A 116 6.55 -3.75 -14.05
CA ALA A 116 6.09 -2.51 -14.66
C ALA A 116 5.97 -1.42 -13.58
N PRO A 117 6.90 -0.44 -13.53
CA PRO A 117 6.88 0.61 -12.52
C PRO A 117 5.79 1.66 -12.79
N VAL A 118 5.22 2.20 -11.72
CA VAL A 118 4.34 3.36 -11.77
C VAL A 118 5.20 4.62 -11.88
N GLY A 119 5.00 5.39 -12.96
CA GLY A 119 5.57 6.74 -13.11
C GLY A 119 4.49 7.82 -13.05
N ALA A 120 4.89 9.08 -13.17
CA ALA A 120 4.00 10.25 -13.07
C ALA A 120 2.77 10.18 -14.01
N LYS A 121 2.92 9.60 -15.21
CA LYS A 121 1.81 9.43 -16.18
C LYS A 121 0.67 8.53 -15.69
N HIS A 122 0.94 7.69 -14.69
CA HIS A 122 -0.02 6.75 -14.10
C HIS A 122 -0.68 7.34 -12.84
N THR A 123 -0.24 8.50 -12.37
CA THR A 123 -0.74 9.12 -11.16
C THR A 123 -1.53 10.37 -11.48
N ARG A 124 -2.64 10.58 -10.79
CA ARG A 124 -3.44 11.80 -10.88
C ARG A 124 -3.97 12.22 -9.52
N ASP A 125 -4.25 13.50 -9.38
CA ASP A 125 -4.80 14.07 -8.15
C ASP A 125 -6.10 14.78 -8.48
N ILE A 126 -7.21 14.37 -7.85
CA ILE A 126 -8.55 14.88 -8.15
C ILE A 126 -9.29 15.26 -6.87
N SER A 127 -10.30 16.13 -7.01
CA SER A 127 -11.30 16.32 -5.96
C SER A 127 -12.15 15.06 -5.85
N GLU A 128 -12.39 14.58 -4.64
CA GLU A 128 -13.31 13.45 -4.43
C GLU A 128 -14.76 13.86 -4.73
N TYR A 129 -15.12 15.11 -4.39
CA TYR A 129 -16.46 15.66 -4.52
C TYR A 129 -16.43 16.92 -5.41
N PRO A 130 -16.22 16.77 -6.73
CA PRO A 130 -16.06 17.92 -7.64
C PRO A 130 -17.29 18.82 -7.70
N GLU A 131 -18.49 18.26 -7.53
CA GLU A 131 -19.77 18.98 -7.51
C GLU A 131 -20.01 19.78 -6.22
N TYR A 132 -19.16 19.61 -5.20
CA TYR A 132 -19.36 20.21 -3.87
C TYR A 132 -18.13 21.04 -3.44
N PRO A 133 -18.05 22.33 -3.80
CA PRO A 133 -16.88 23.18 -3.54
C PRO A 133 -16.46 23.28 -2.07
N LEU A 134 -17.41 23.13 -1.14
CA LEU A 134 -17.15 23.12 0.30
C LEU A 134 -16.21 21.97 0.72
N TYR A 135 -16.18 20.87 -0.04
CA TYR A 135 -15.31 19.71 0.19
C TYR A 135 -14.13 19.67 -0.80
N SER A 136 -13.73 20.82 -1.34
CA SER A 136 -12.61 20.90 -2.30
C SER A 136 -11.27 20.42 -1.73
N ASN A 137 -11.14 20.42 -0.40
CA ASN A 137 -9.99 19.88 0.31
C ASN A 137 -9.96 18.35 0.38
N ALA A 138 -11.09 17.65 0.20
CA ALA A 138 -11.16 16.20 0.11
C ALA A 138 -10.63 15.74 -1.26
N ARG A 139 -9.46 15.11 -1.26
CA ARG A 139 -8.71 14.77 -2.46
C ARG A 139 -8.46 13.28 -2.54
N LEU A 140 -8.38 12.78 -3.77
CA LEU A 140 -7.91 11.44 -4.08
C LEU A 140 -6.62 11.54 -4.90
N ARG A 141 -5.54 10.96 -4.36
CA ARG A 141 -4.35 10.63 -5.14
C ARG A 141 -4.56 9.24 -5.74
N ILE A 142 -4.78 9.17 -7.05
CA ILE A 142 -5.10 7.94 -7.76
C ILE A 142 -3.86 7.41 -8.48
N ILE A 143 -3.63 6.11 -8.36
CA ILE A 143 -2.61 5.36 -9.09
C ILE A 143 -3.30 4.36 -10.02
N SER A 144 -3.15 4.51 -11.32
CA SER A 144 -3.58 3.54 -12.31
C SER A 144 -2.48 2.51 -12.54
N MET A 145 -2.71 1.25 -12.13
CA MET A 145 -1.67 0.22 -12.17
C MET A 145 -1.41 -0.26 -13.62
N PRO A 146 -0.18 -0.10 -14.15
CA PRO A 146 0.14 -0.44 -15.53
C PRO A 146 0.20 -1.96 -15.73
N GLU A 147 -0.06 -2.41 -16.95
CA GLU A 147 0.11 -3.82 -17.37
C GLU A 147 -0.57 -4.85 -16.45
N LEU A 148 -1.68 -4.46 -15.81
CA LEU A 148 -2.38 -5.32 -14.86
C LEU A 148 -3.14 -6.45 -15.58
N THR A 149 -2.75 -7.68 -15.29
CA THR A 149 -3.36 -8.91 -15.80
C THR A 149 -3.79 -9.81 -14.64
N GLU A 150 -4.56 -10.85 -14.96
CA GLU A 150 -4.75 -11.97 -14.06
C GLU A 150 -3.39 -12.58 -13.66
N GLY A 151 -3.26 -12.97 -12.39
CA GLY A 151 -2.04 -13.51 -11.79
C GLY A 151 -0.99 -12.46 -11.41
N ALA A 152 -1.14 -11.20 -11.84
CA ALA A 152 -0.21 -10.13 -11.50
C ALA A 152 -0.34 -9.72 -10.02
N VAL A 153 0.74 -9.19 -9.45
CA VAL A 153 0.76 -8.60 -8.11
C VAL A 153 0.93 -7.10 -8.21
N ILE A 154 0.09 -6.34 -7.50
CA ILE A 154 0.29 -4.92 -7.25
C ILE A 154 1.07 -4.79 -5.95
N GLU A 155 2.09 -3.94 -5.95
CA GLU A 155 2.77 -3.51 -4.75
C GLU A 155 2.88 -1.98 -4.73
N TYR A 156 2.58 -1.37 -3.59
CA TYR A 156 2.87 0.04 -3.38
C TYR A 156 3.26 0.34 -1.94
N LYS A 157 4.08 1.38 -1.79
CA LYS A 157 4.45 1.95 -0.52
C LYS A 157 4.19 3.46 -0.51
N THR A 158 3.50 3.93 0.52
CA THR A 158 3.07 5.33 0.62
C THR A 158 3.30 5.87 2.01
N LYS A 159 3.53 7.18 2.10
CA LYS A 159 3.55 7.95 3.34
C LYS A 159 2.49 9.04 3.28
N LYS A 160 1.68 9.15 4.33
CA LYS A 160 0.77 10.27 4.56
C LYS A 160 1.31 11.08 5.73
N TYR A 161 1.62 12.34 5.47
CA TYR A 161 1.96 13.32 6.50
C TYR A 161 0.69 14.01 6.94
N ILE A 162 0.48 14.12 8.25
CA ILE A 162 -0.71 14.72 8.88
C ILE A 162 -0.23 15.85 9.79
N ASN A 163 -0.43 17.09 9.37
CA ASN A 163 0.05 18.28 10.07
C ASN A 163 -0.87 18.72 11.22
N LYS A 164 -2.09 18.18 11.29
CA LYS A 164 -3.05 18.50 12.34
C LYS A 164 -3.95 17.31 12.62
N LEU A 165 -3.87 16.79 13.84
CA LEU A 165 -4.81 15.79 14.35
C LEU A 165 -6.21 16.37 14.64
N ILE A 166 -7.19 15.49 14.85
CA ILE A 166 -8.56 15.87 15.19
C ILE A 166 -8.53 16.71 16.48
N ASN A 167 -9.27 17.82 16.51
CA ASN A 167 -9.25 18.78 17.63
C ASN A 167 -7.83 19.23 18.06
N GLY A 168 -6.84 19.13 17.17
CA GLY A 168 -5.45 19.51 17.40
C GLY A 168 -4.61 18.49 18.18
N LYS A 169 -5.17 17.36 18.63
CA LYS A 169 -4.43 16.37 19.44
C LYS A 169 -4.99 14.96 19.45
N GLU A 170 -6.17 14.73 18.89
CA GLU A 170 -6.91 13.47 18.98
C GLU A 170 -6.73 12.65 17.71
N PHE A 171 -6.60 11.35 17.89
CA PHE A 171 -6.46 10.38 16.81
C PHE A 171 -7.54 9.32 16.98
N CYS A 172 -8.21 8.97 15.88
CA CYS A 172 -9.25 7.97 15.85
C CYS A 172 -9.15 7.21 14.53
N GLU A 173 -8.88 5.91 14.60
CA GLU A 173 -8.79 5.04 13.43
C GLU A 173 -9.56 3.75 13.68
N ASN A 174 -10.12 3.22 12.59
CA ASN A 174 -10.75 1.92 12.56
C ASN A 174 -9.97 1.01 11.62
N TYR A 175 -9.50 -0.13 12.14
CA TYR A 175 -8.77 -1.13 11.36
C TYR A 175 -9.64 -2.36 11.12
N PRO A 176 -10.23 -2.52 9.92
CA PRO A 176 -10.95 -3.73 9.57
C PRO A 176 -9.97 -4.90 9.38
N LEU A 177 -10.20 -6.01 10.09
CA LEU A 177 -9.40 -7.22 9.93
C LEU A 177 -9.95 -8.15 8.84
N GLN A 178 -11.27 -8.31 8.77
CA GLN A 178 -11.95 -9.11 7.74
C GLN A 178 -12.61 -8.19 6.70
N SER A 179 -12.51 -8.55 5.42
CA SER A 179 -13.14 -7.85 4.30
C SER A 179 -13.46 -8.82 3.17
N LEU A 180 -13.90 -8.33 2.02
CA LEU A 180 -14.35 -9.15 0.87
C LEU A 180 -13.27 -10.02 0.22
N GLU A 181 -12.00 -9.76 0.51
CA GLU A 181 -10.88 -10.51 -0.03
C GLU A 181 -10.02 -11.01 1.14
N PRO A 182 -9.42 -12.21 1.05
CA PRO A 182 -8.63 -12.78 2.13
C PRO A 182 -7.32 -12.01 2.34
N TYR A 183 -6.89 -11.92 3.61
CA TYR A 183 -5.63 -11.31 4.03
C TYR A 183 -4.67 -12.37 4.58
N LEU A 184 -3.51 -12.53 3.95
CA LEU A 184 -2.50 -13.47 4.42
C LEU A 184 -1.66 -12.91 5.56
N ASN A 185 -1.29 -11.63 5.47
CA ASN A 185 -0.46 -10.95 6.46
C ASN A 185 -0.95 -9.51 6.67
N GLN A 186 -1.55 -9.24 7.82
CA GLN A 186 -1.85 -7.88 8.26
C GLN A 186 -0.96 -7.51 9.43
N ARG A 187 -0.31 -6.36 9.35
CA ARG A 187 0.59 -5.84 10.38
C ARG A 187 0.24 -4.41 10.66
N ILE A 188 -0.12 -4.12 11.90
CA ILE A 188 -0.51 -2.78 12.31
C ILE A 188 0.43 -2.35 13.42
N SER A 189 0.99 -1.14 13.29
CA SER A 189 1.82 -0.52 14.31
C SER A 189 1.30 0.86 14.63
N LEU A 190 1.13 1.16 15.92
CA LEU A 190 0.86 2.49 16.42
C LEU A 190 2.01 2.91 17.33
N ILE A 191 2.62 4.06 17.04
CA ILE A 191 3.69 4.64 17.84
C ILE A 191 3.19 5.97 18.38
N ILE A 192 3.16 6.08 19.71
CA ILE A 192 2.70 7.28 20.41
C ILE A 192 3.82 7.86 21.26
N PRO A 193 3.89 9.20 21.42
CA PRO A 193 4.89 9.83 22.27
C PRO A 193 4.59 9.56 23.75
N GLU A 194 5.58 9.79 24.61
CA GLU A 194 5.40 9.65 26.05
C GLU A 194 4.29 10.58 26.58
N GLY A 195 3.46 10.07 27.50
CA GLY A 195 2.33 10.81 28.06
C GLY A 195 1.08 10.91 27.18
N TYR A 196 1.10 10.34 25.96
CA TYR A 196 -0.07 10.31 25.09
C TYR A 196 -1.07 9.23 25.53
N ASN A 197 -2.33 9.60 25.72
CA ASN A 197 -3.38 8.66 26.15
C ASN A 197 -3.92 7.88 24.94
N PHE A 198 -3.86 6.56 25.02
CA PHE A 198 -4.33 5.66 23.99
C PHE A 198 -5.42 4.73 24.54
N ASN A 199 -6.56 4.67 23.85
CA ASN A 199 -7.64 3.73 24.13
C ASN A 199 -7.80 2.78 22.96
N LEU A 200 -7.85 1.48 23.25
CA LEU A 200 -8.10 0.42 22.29
C LEU A 200 -9.43 -0.24 22.60
N LYS A 201 -10.25 -0.45 21.56
CA LYS A 201 -11.39 -1.36 21.62
C LYS A 201 -11.31 -2.30 20.43
N SER A 202 -11.37 -3.59 20.70
CA SER A 202 -11.57 -4.62 19.70
C SER A 202 -13.02 -5.05 19.67
N TYR A 203 -13.47 -5.49 18.50
CA TYR A 203 -14.80 -6.05 18.30
C TYR A 203 -14.67 -7.30 17.44
N ASN A 204 -15.09 -8.43 17.98
CA ASN A 204 -15.17 -9.69 17.25
C ASN A 204 -16.64 -10.11 17.16
N PRO A 205 -17.26 -10.03 15.97
CA PRO A 205 -18.65 -10.45 15.78
C PRO A 205 -18.84 -11.98 15.78
N GLY A 206 -17.76 -12.77 15.82
CA GLY A 206 -17.83 -14.24 15.87
C GLY A 206 -17.99 -14.93 14.51
N TYR A 207 -17.58 -14.27 13.42
CA TYR A 207 -17.63 -14.85 12.07
C TYR A 207 -16.45 -15.76 11.73
N LEU A 208 -15.36 -15.70 12.49
CA LEU A 208 -14.20 -16.54 12.30
C LEU A 208 -14.32 -17.84 13.09
N GLU A 209 -13.89 -18.95 12.49
CA GLU A 209 -13.86 -20.26 13.15
C GLU A 209 -12.79 -20.37 14.25
N TYR A 210 -11.91 -19.38 14.33
CA TYR A 210 -10.82 -19.31 15.30
C TYR A 210 -10.80 -17.97 16.03
N GLU A 211 -10.23 -17.97 17.23
CA GLU A 211 -10.06 -16.75 18.02
C GLU A 211 -8.86 -15.94 17.52
N LEU A 212 -9.05 -14.62 17.47
CA LEU A 212 -7.98 -13.65 17.22
C LEU A 212 -7.50 -13.06 18.54
N ASP A 213 -6.18 -13.00 18.72
CA ASP A 213 -5.59 -12.22 19.79
C ASP A 213 -5.48 -10.75 19.38
N PHE A 214 -6.26 -9.90 20.05
CA PHE A 214 -6.25 -8.44 19.83
C PHE A 214 -5.26 -7.71 20.73
N SER A 215 -4.47 -8.44 21.53
CA SER A 215 -3.48 -7.85 22.43
C SER A 215 -2.28 -7.35 21.62
N PRO A 216 -1.89 -6.06 21.76
CA PRO A 216 -0.69 -5.59 21.12
C PRO A 216 0.55 -6.18 21.77
N ARG A 217 1.56 -6.45 20.96
CA ARG A 217 2.94 -6.45 21.44
C ARG A 217 3.35 -5.01 21.74
N VAL A 218 3.85 -4.77 22.95
CA VAL A 218 4.28 -3.45 23.41
C VAL A 218 5.80 -3.37 23.46
N GLU A 219 6.36 -2.30 22.89
CA GLU A 219 7.80 -2.02 22.84
C GLU A 219 8.07 -0.57 23.23
N LYS A 220 9.07 -0.34 24.09
CA LYS A 220 9.55 1.01 24.42
C LYS A 220 10.61 1.43 23.42
N LEU A 221 10.46 2.63 22.86
CA LEU A 221 11.37 3.26 21.92
C LEU A 221 11.81 4.62 22.50
N ASP A 222 12.93 5.15 22.03
CA ASP A 222 13.35 6.52 22.41
C ASP A 222 12.29 7.58 22.03
N ALA A 223 11.57 7.33 20.94
CA ALA A 223 10.50 8.20 20.45
C ALA A 223 9.13 7.99 21.15
N GLY A 224 9.02 7.05 22.09
CA GLY A 224 7.78 6.78 22.83
C GLY A 224 7.46 5.28 22.97
N THR A 225 6.20 4.90 22.79
CA THR A 225 5.77 3.49 22.92
C THR A 225 5.17 3.00 21.60
N LYS A 226 5.62 1.84 21.14
CA LYS A 226 5.08 1.14 19.98
C LYS A 226 4.15 0.00 20.42
N TYR A 227 2.97 -0.03 19.82
CA TYR A 227 1.99 -1.10 19.91
C TYR A 227 1.92 -1.77 18.55
N SER A 228 2.06 -3.10 18.49
CA SER A 228 2.05 -3.85 17.23
C SER A 228 1.08 -5.01 17.29
N TRP A 229 0.33 -5.21 16.21
CA TRP A 229 -0.54 -6.36 15.99
C TRP A 229 -0.14 -7.07 14.70
N GLU A 230 -0.23 -8.40 14.71
CA GLU A 230 -0.04 -9.22 13.50
C GLU A 230 -1.18 -10.23 13.41
N PHE A 231 -1.88 -10.21 12.28
CA PHE A 231 -2.95 -11.14 11.95
C PHE A 231 -2.59 -11.89 10.68
N ARG A 232 -2.85 -13.20 10.65
CA ARG A 232 -2.46 -14.07 9.55
C ARG A 232 -3.64 -14.90 9.07
N ASN A 233 -3.72 -15.10 7.77
CA ASN A 233 -4.75 -15.93 7.11
C ASN A 233 -6.19 -15.56 7.53
N VAL A 234 -6.49 -14.27 7.59
CA VAL A 234 -7.86 -13.79 7.81
C VAL A 234 -8.65 -14.04 6.52
N PRO A 235 -9.74 -14.82 6.56
CA PRO A 235 -10.51 -15.17 5.37
C PRO A 235 -11.30 -13.97 4.83
N GLU A 236 -11.93 -14.18 3.67
CA GLU A 236 -12.98 -13.31 3.13
C GLU A 236 -14.24 -13.26 4.03
#